data_AF-A0A1B7LEI9-F1
#
_entry.id   AF-A0A1B7LEI9-F1
#
_cell.length_a   1.000
_cell.length_b   1.000
_cell.length_c   1.000
_cell.angle_alpha   90.00
_cell.angle_beta   90.00
_cell.angle_gamma   90.00
#
_symmetry.space_group_name_H-M   'P 1'
#
loop_
_entity.id
_entity.type
_entity.pdbx_description
1 polymer ?
#
loop_
_entity_poly.entity_id
_entity_poly.type
_entity_poly.pdbx_seq_one_letter_code
_entity_poly.pdbx_strand_id
1 'polypeptide(L)'
;MVFDLLKVEDQNFKVTEGLNMDANEIDQLEMSTDLSKKLIIETCASYYNNVEFPESIYIALKHTLIFGKGSVINALDDVEANCFVPVARIDELLLNIPRREEYHNYFKANFNIDNPLDILPEMEKSFWQRVNWDFASNAGGMKIEWV
;
A
#
# COMPACT_ATOMS: atom_id res chain seq x y z
N MET A 1 22.27 -9.47 -61.21
CA MET A 1 21.33 -9.28 -60.09
C MET A 1 20.86 -10.65 -59.66
N VAL A 2 21.48 -11.19 -58.61
CA VAL A 2 21.21 -12.50 -58.00
C VAL A 2 21.19 -12.26 -56.50
N PHE A 3 20.19 -12.81 -55.81
CA PHE A 3 20.10 -12.87 -54.35
C PHE A 3 21.22 -13.75 -53.81
N ASP A 4 21.88 -13.34 -52.73
CA ASP A 4 22.56 -14.27 -51.84
C ASP A 4 22.33 -13.90 -50.36
N LEU A 5 22.10 -14.97 -49.61
CA LEU A 5 21.66 -15.09 -48.23
C LEU A 5 22.88 -15.18 -47.28
N LEU A 6 22.63 -14.92 -45.98
CA LEU A 6 23.43 -15.27 -44.80
C LEU A 6 24.63 -14.33 -44.52
N LYS A 7 24.90 -13.86 -43.30
CA LYS A 7 24.93 -14.55 -41.99
C LYS A 7 24.80 -13.52 -40.85
N VAL A 8 24.12 -13.93 -39.79
CA VAL A 8 24.22 -13.34 -38.45
C VAL A 8 25.67 -13.55 -37.97
N GLU A 9 26.36 -12.47 -37.61
CA GLU A 9 27.58 -12.56 -36.81
C GLU A 9 27.40 -11.72 -35.56
N ASP A 10 27.38 -12.44 -34.44
CA ASP A 10 27.51 -11.96 -33.07
C ASP A 10 28.59 -10.89 -32.95
N GLN A 11 28.18 -9.64 -32.76
CA GLN A 11 29.06 -8.65 -32.17
C GLN A 11 29.05 -8.83 -30.65
N ASN A 12 30.00 -9.64 -30.20
CA ASN A 12 30.49 -9.69 -28.83
C ASN A 12 30.80 -8.27 -28.32
N PHE A 13 29.84 -7.67 -27.63
CA PHE A 13 30.08 -6.47 -26.83
C PHE A 13 30.83 -6.91 -25.57
N LYS A 14 32.16 -6.89 -25.63
CA LYS A 14 33.00 -7.03 -24.43
C LYS A 14 32.86 -5.75 -23.60
N VAL A 15 32.03 -5.81 -22.57
CA VAL A 15 32.14 -4.88 -21.43
C VAL A 15 33.17 -5.48 -20.47
N THR A 16 34.25 -4.73 -20.31
CA THR A 16 35.33 -4.95 -19.35
C THR A 16 34.81 -5.20 -17.93
N GLU A 17 35.42 -6.20 -17.31
CA GLU A 17 35.39 -6.65 -15.91
C GLU A 17 34.68 -5.77 -14.87
N GLY A 18 33.78 -6.40 -14.11
CA GLY A 18 33.48 -6.00 -12.73
C GLY A 18 32.01 -5.93 -12.36
N LEU A 19 31.28 -7.05 -12.47
CA LEU A 19 30.17 -7.52 -11.62
C LEU A 19 29.40 -8.59 -12.40
N ASN A 20 29.77 -9.86 -12.22
CA ASN A 20 28.87 -10.97 -12.55
C ASN A 20 27.74 -10.93 -11.53
N MET A 21 26.69 -10.15 -11.79
CA MET A 21 25.40 -10.40 -11.15
C MET A 21 24.71 -11.48 -11.97
N ASP A 22 24.42 -12.62 -11.34
CA ASP A 22 23.65 -13.69 -11.96
C ASP A 22 22.31 -13.10 -12.44
N ALA A 23 21.79 -13.54 -13.58
CA ALA A 23 20.46 -13.10 -14.06
C ALA A 23 19.34 -13.39 -13.05
N ASN A 24 19.57 -14.32 -12.10
CA ASN A 24 18.71 -14.58 -10.95
C ASN A 24 18.73 -13.46 -9.88
N GLU A 25 19.76 -12.61 -9.82
CA GLU A 25 19.82 -11.45 -8.92
C GLU A 25 19.14 -10.21 -9.53
N ILE A 26 18.98 -10.18 -10.86
CA ILE A 26 18.28 -9.09 -11.57
C ILE A 26 16.76 -9.25 -11.46
N ASP A 27 16.24 -10.48 -11.41
CA ASP A 27 14.82 -10.78 -11.11
C ASP A 27 14.48 -10.65 -9.61
N GLN A 28 15.48 -10.51 -8.75
CA GLN A 28 15.36 -10.22 -7.32
C GLN A 28 15.61 -8.74 -6.98
N LEU A 29 15.45 -7.82 -7.95
CA LEU A 29 15.20 -6.41 -7.64
C LEU A 29 13.89 -6.32 -6.84
N GLU A 30 14.03 -6.45 -5.54
CA GLU A 30 12.99 -6.75 -4.58
C GLU A 30 11.79 -5.81 -4.78
N MET A 31 10.65 -6.37 -5.18
CA MET A 31 9.35 -5.71 -5.03
C MET A 31 8.93 -5.73 -3.57
N SER A 32 9.83 -5.41 -2.64
CA SER A 32 9.54 -5.29 -1.21
C SER A 32 9.46 -3.81 -0.82
N THR A 33 8.70 -3.53 0.24
CA THR A 33 8.69 -2.22 0.87
C THR A 33 8.36 -2.33 2.35
N ASP A 34 9.02 -1.53 3.18
CA ASP A 34 8.69 -1.37 4.58
C ASP A 34 7.55 -0.36 4.79
N LEU A 35 6.60 -0.68 5.67
CA LEU A 35 5.44 0.16 5.99
C LEU A 35 5.12 0.10 7.48
N SER A 36 4.80 1.24 8.06
CA SER A 36 4.50 1.32 9.49
C SER A 36 3.08 0.85 9.79
N LYS A 37 2.94 -0.16 10.67
CA LYS A 37 1.62 -0.60 11.15
C LYS A 37 0.86 0.53 11.81
N LYS A 38 1.55 1.31 12.62
CA LYS A 38 0.97 2.44 13.36
C LYS A 38 0.37 3.47 12.39
N LEU A 39 1.14 3.86 11.37
CA LEU A 39 0.68 4.84 10.36
C LEU A 39 -0.59 4.34 9.64
N ILE A 40 -0.62 3.06 9.26
CA ILE A 40 -1.77 2.48 8.56
C ILE A 40 -3.00 2.39 9.46
N ILE A 41 -2.85 2.00 10.73
CA ILE A 41 -3.96 2.00 11.70
C ILE A 41 -4.48 3.43 11.91
N GLU A 42 -3.59 4.40 12.12
CA GLU A 42 -3.98 5.81 12.35
C GLU A 42 -4.68 6.40 11.12
N THR A 43 -4.24 6.02 9.92
CA THR A 43 -4.89 6.40 8.66
C THR A 43 -6.28 5.76 8.55
N CYS A 44 -6.40 4.46 8.80
CA CYS A 44 -7.69 3.77 8.82
C CYS A 44 -8.67 4.45 9.77
N ALA A 45 -8.25 4.72 11.00
CA ALA A 45 -9.06 5.39 12.01
C ALA A 45 -9.54 6.77 11.54
N SER A 46 -8.62 7.59 11.00
CA SER A 46 -8.92 8.97 10.58
C SER A 46 -9.92 9.04 9.42
N TYR A 47 -9.90 8.05 8.51
CA TYR A 47 -10.76 8.02 7.33
C TYR A 47 -12.02 7.16 7.50
N TYR A 48 -12.16 6.44 8.61
CA TYR A 48 -13.23 5.45 8.82
C TYR A 48 -14.66 6.01 8.67
N ASN A 49 -14.85 7.27 9.06
CA ASN A 49 -16.13 7.96 8.99
C ASN A 49 -16.44 8.57 7.60
N ASN A 50 -15.49 8.54 6.65
CA ASN A 50 -15.73 9.04 5.29
C ASN A 50 -16.69 8.11 4.53
N VAL A 51 -17.54 8.70 3.68
CA VAL A 51 -18.58 7.97 2.94
C VAL A 51 -17.99 6.94 1.97
N GLU A 52 -16.84 7.26 1.38
CA GLU A 52 -16.19 6.45 0.33
C GLU A 52 -15.16 5.44 0.90
N PHE A 53 -15.02 5.37 2.22
CA PHE A 53 -14.12 4.42 2.88
C PHE A 53 -14.66 2.98 2.78
N PRO A 54 -13.80 1.97 2.53
CA PRO A 54 -12.36 2.02 2.31
C PRO A 54 -11.94 2.15 0.84
N GLU A 55 -12.89 2.20 -0.09
CA GLU A 55 -12.63 1.97 -1.52
C GLU A 55 -11.88 3.11 -2.24
N SER A 56 -11.84 4.30 -1.65
CA SER A 56 -11.17 5.48 -2.22
C SER A 56 -9.83 5.83 -1.56
N ILE A 57 -9.38 5.06 -0.56
CA ILE A 57 -8.16 5.39 0.20
C ILE A 57 -6.99 4.54 -0.27
N TYR A 58 -6.02 5.18 -0.92
CA TYR A 58 -4.81 4.54 -1.43
C TYR A 58 -3.59 4.99 -0.62
N ILE A 59 -2.62 4.10 -0.45
CA ILE A 59 -1.37 4.35 0.24
C ILE A 59 -0.21 4.17 -0.74
N ALA A 60 0.67 5.16 -0.78
CA ALA A 60 1.93 5.07 -1.53
C ALA A 60 2.84 3.98 -0.95
N LEU A 61 3.18 2.97 -1.75
CA LEU A 61 4.06 1.88 -1.35
C LEU A 61 5.54 2.22 -1.50
N LYS A 62 5.90 3.22 -2.31
CA LYS A 62 7.29 3.71 -2.46
C LYS A 62 7.33 5.23 -2.48
N HIS A 63 8.51 5.77 -2.17
CA HIS A 63 8.79 7.18 -2.40
C HIS A 63 8.77 7.46 -3.91
N THR A 64 8.13 8.56 -4.27
CA THR A 64 8.12 9.11 -5.63
C THR A 64 8.57 10.56 -5.59
N LEU A 65 8.62 11.21 -6.75
CA LEU A 65 8.93 12.64 -6.83
C LEU A 65 7.86 13.52 -6.15
N ILE A 66 6.65 13.00 -5.99
CA ILE A 66 5.47 13.75 -5.53
C ILE A 66 5.04 13.29 -4.12
N PHE A 67 5.10 11.98 -3.87
CA PHE A 67 4.60 11.38 -2.62
C PHE A 67 5.70 10.66 -1.86
N GLY A 68 5.65 10.81 -0.53
CA GLY A 68 6.41 9.94 0.36
C GLY A 68 5.80 8.55 0.46
N LYS A 69 6.60 7.55 0.78
CA LYS A 69 6.09 6.23 1.18
C LYS A 69 5.18 6.36 2.40
N GLY A 70 4.05 5.66 2.39
CA GLY A 70 3.03 5.73 3.44
C GLY A 70 2.10 6.94 3.33
N SER A 71 2.31 7.83 2.36
CA SER A 71 1.38 8.94 2.10
C SER A 71 0.03 8.40 1.61
N VAL A 72 -1.05 9.02 2.11
CA VAL A 72 -2.40 8.81 1.59
C VAL A 72 -2.54 9.52 0.25
N ILE A 73 -3.07 8.83 -0.75
CA ILE A 73 -3.32 9.33 -2.09
C ILE A 73 -4.83 9.22 -2.32
N ASN A 74 -5.46 10.34 -2.69
CA ASN A 74 -6.85 10.32 -3.11
C ASN A 74 -6.90 10.21 -4.64
N ALA A 75 -7.23 9.02 -5.15
CA ALA A 75 -7.11 8.69 -6.56
C ALA A 75 -7.97 9.58 -7.50
N LEU A 76 -8.97 10.30 -6.95
CA LEU A 76 -9.85 11.17 -7.73
C LEU A 76 -9.20 12.52 -8.10
N ASP A 77 -8.25 13.02 -7.30
CA ASP A 77 -7.71 14.37 -7.47
C ASP A 77 -6.19 14.41 -7.71
N ASP A 78 -5.44 13.39 -7.27
CA ASP A 78 -3.97 13.49 -7.10
C ASP A 78 -3.13 12.81 -8.21
N VAL A 79 -3.76 12.09 -9.14
CA VAL A 79 -3.04 11.31 -10.15
C VAL A 79 -3.13 11.99 -11.53
N GLU A 80 -2.27 12.97 -11.77
CA GLU A 80 -1.91 13.31 -13.14
C GLU A 80 -1.31 12.06 -13.81
N ALA A 81 -1.85 11.70 -14.97
CA ALA A 81 -1.84 10.37 -15.59
C ALA A 81 -0.47 9.74 -15.98
N ASN A 82 0.67 10.21 -15.46
CA ASN A 82 1.99 9.78 -15.93
C ASN A 82 3.02 9.39 -14.85
N CYS A 83 2.64 9.33 -13.57
CA CYS A 83 3.52 8.79 -12.52
C CYS A 83 3.03 7.39 -12.12
N PHE A 84 3.79 6.35 -12.49
CA PHE A 84 3.57 4.99 -11.99
C PHE A 84 3.94 4.95 -10.50
N VAL A 85 3.00 5.31 -9.64
CA VAL A 85 3.15 5.21 -8.19
C VAL A 85 2.63 3.82 -7.79
N PRO A 86 3.47 2.92 -7.24
CA PRO A 86 2.95 1.70 -6.65
C PRO A 86 2.11 2.09 -5.43
N VAL A 87 0.81 1.78 -5.50
CA VAL A 87 -0.17 2.09 -4.46
C VAL A 87 -0.90 0.82 -4.06
N ALA A 88 -1.38 0.79 -2.82
CA ALA A 88 -2.32 -0.22 -2.34
C ALA A 88 -3.53 0.46 -1.71
N ARG A 89 -4.72 -0.11 -1.88
CA ARG A 89 -5.88 0.35 -1.13
C ARG A 89 -5.76 -0.04 0.33
N ILE A 90 -6.41 0.72 1.21
CA ILE A 90 -6.32 0.45 2.65
C ILE A 90 -6.92 -0.90 3.04
N ASP A 91 -7.95 -1.38 2.32
CA ASP A 91 -8.55 -2.70 2.52
C ASP A 91 -7.74 -3.85 1.92
N GLU A 92 -6.76 -3.55 1.06
CA GLU A 92 -5.74 -4.53 0.63
C GLU A 92 -4.61 -4.64 1.67
N LEU A 93 -4.42 -3.63 2.51
CA LEU A 93 -3.38 -3.60 3.56
C LEU A 93 -3.89 -4.13 4.90
N LEU A 94 -5.11 -3.78 5.29
CA LEU A 94 -5.79 -4.22 6.51
C LEU A 94 -6.92 -5.18 6.14
N LEU A 95 -6.71 -6.47 6.39
CA LEU A 95 -7.61 -7.54 5.93
C LEU A 95 -8.85 -7.72 6.81
N ASN A 96 -8.88 -7.09 7.98
CA ASN A 96 -9.93 -7.24 8.97
C ASN A 96 -10.42 -5.90 9.54
N ILE A 97 -10.55 -4.88 8.68
CA ILE A 97 -11.14 -3.60 9.05
C ILE A 97 -12.53 -3.84 9.67
N PRO A 98 -12.79 -3.38 10.91
CA PRO A 98 -14.08 -3.55 11.55
C PRO A 98 -15.22 -2.94 10.73
N ARG A 99 -16.39 -3.57 10.75
CA ARG A 99 -17.59 -3.00 10.12
C ARG A 99 -18.16 -1.85 10.94
N ARG A 100 -18.84 -0.90 10.31
CA ARG A 100 -19.47 0.23 11.02
C ARG A 100 -20.40 -0.23 12.14
N GLU A 101 -21.11 -1.33 11.92
CA GLU A 101 -21.96 -1.96 12.92
C GLU A 101 -21.18 -2.39 14.18
N GLU A 102 -19.99 -2.99 14.01
CA GLU A 102 -19.13 -3.40 15.12
C GLU A 102 -18.55 -2.20 15.88
N TYR A 103 -18.26 -1.11 15.14
CA TYR A 103 -17.88 0.18 15.69
C TYR A 103 -18.99 0.74 16.59
N HIS A 104 -20.19 0.93 16.06
CA HIS A 104 -21.32 1.47 16.82
C HIS A 104 -21.73 0.57 17.99
N ASN A 105 -21.78 -0.75 17.79
CA ASN A 105 -22.13 -1.69 18.84
C ASN A 105 -21.16 -1.64 20.02
N TYR A 106 -19.87 -1.39 19.76
CA TYR A 106 -18.90 -1.22 20.84
C TYR A 106 -19.18 0.03 21.68
N PHE A 107 -19.40 1.19 21.06
CA PHE A 107 -19.62 2.43 21.82
C PHE A 107 -20.96 2.40 22.56
N LYS A 108 -21.97 1.80 21.95
CA LYS A 108 -23.24 1.54 22.62
C LYS A 108 -23.06 0.63 23.85
N ALA A 109 -22.33 -0.47 23.72
CA ALA A 109 -22.16 -1.43 24.81
C ALA A 109 -21.25 -0.94 25.95
N ASN A 110 -20.19 -0.18 25.65
CA ASN A 110 -19.16 0.19 26.64
C ASN A 110 -19.34 1.60 27.20
N PHE A 111 -20.00 2.49 26.46
CA PHE A 111 -20.12 3.90 26.83
C PHE A 111 -21.57 4.40 26.79
N ASN A 112 -22.54 3.55 26.43
CA ASN A 112 -23.96 3.91 26.28
C ASN A 112 -24.18 5.08 25.31
N ILE A 113 -23.42 5.10 24.20
CA ILE A 113 -23.51 6.11 23.16
C ILE A 113 -24.36 5.57 21.99
N ASP A 114 -25.44 6.26 21.67
CA ASP A 114 -26.30 5.95 20.52
C ASP A 114 -26.00 6.81 19.28
N ASN A 115 -25.46 8.02 19.47
CA ASN A 115 -25.10 8.94 18.40
C ASN A 115 -23.58 8.91 18.14
N PRO A 116 -23.12 8.55 16.93
CA PRO A 116 -21.70 8.48 16.61
C PRO A 116 -20.94 9.81 16.79
N LEU A 117 -21.63 10.95 16.74
CA LEU A 117 -21.02 12.27 16.93
C LEU A 117 -20.59 12.53 18.38
N ASP A 118 -21.09 11.75 19.34
CA ASP A 118 -20.76 11.87 20.75
C ASP A 118 -19.54 11.01 21.14
N ILE A 119 -18.92 10.32 20.18
CA ILE A 119 -17.72 9.52 20.40
C ILE A 119 -16.50 10.45 20.50
N LEU A 120 -15.89 10.48 21.69
CA LEU A 120 -14.69 11.27 21.92
C LEU A 120 -13.43 10.58 21.37
N PRO A 121 -12.41 11.33 20.92
CA PRO A 121 -11.17 10.77 20.37
C PRO A 121 -10.46 9.76 21.29
N GLU A 122 -10.48 9.98 22.60
CA GLU A 122 -9.93 9.06 23.58
C GLU A 122 -10.68 7.72 23.68
N MET A 123 -12.01 7.75 23.49
CA MET A 123 -12.83 6.53 23.44
C MET A 123 -12.55 5.77 22.15
N GLU A 124 -12.44 6.50 21.04
CA GLU A 124 -12.08 5.96 19.75
C GLU A 124 -10.72 5.26 19.76
N LYS A 125 -9.72 5.86 20.41
CA LYS A 125 -8.41 5.23 20.62
C LYS A 125 -8.53 3.86 21.31
N SER A 126 -9.41 3.72 22.29
CA SER A 126 -9.63 2.43 22.98
C SER A 126 -10.22 1.37 22.06
N PHE A 127 -11.09 1.77 21.13
CA PHE A 127 -11.66 0.88 20.11
C PHE A 127 -10.54 0.35 19.22
N TRP A 128 -9.73 1.23 18.63
CA TRP A 128 -8.70 0.81 17.67
C TRP A 128 -7.57 -0.02 18.30
N GLN A 129 -7.29 0.19 19.60
CA GLN A 129 -6.34 -0.61 20.35
C GLN A 129 -6.81 -2.04 20.65
N ARG A 130 -8.12 -2.30 20.64
CA ARG A 130 -8.65 -3.66 20.88
C ARG A 130 -8.69 -4.55 19.64
N VAL A 131 -8.59 -3.95 18.45
CA VAL A 131 -8.65 -4.69 17.19
C VAL A 131 -7.36 -5.47 17.03
N ASN A 132 -7.48 -6.79 16.86
CA ASN A 132 -6.35 -7.63 16.51
C ASN A 132 -6.11 -7.55 15.00
N TRP A 133 -5.38 -6.53 14.56
CA TRP A 133 -5.20 -6.19 13.15
C TRP A 133 -4.49 -7.28 12.34
N ASP A 134 -5.12 -7.68 11.23
CA ASP A 134 -4.56 -8.59 10.24
C ASP A 134 -4.01 -7.78 9.08
N PHE A 135 -2.69 -7.83 8.93
CA PHE A 135 -1.97 -7.09 7.90
C PHE A 135 -1.61 -7.99 6.72
N ALA A 136 -1.81 -7.50 5.51
CA ALA A 136 -1.44 -8.23 4.30
C ALA A 136 0.08 -8.35 4.16
N SER A 137 0.56 -9.49 3.70
CA SER A 137 1.99 -9.68 3.36
C SER A 137 2.34 -9.15 1.97
N ASN A 138 1.34 -8.90 1.12
CA ASN A 138 1.51 -8.39 -0.23
C ASN A 138 0.34 -7.46 -0.60
N ALA A 139 0.63 -6.34 -1.28
CA ALA A 139 -0.37 -5.44 -1.83
C ALA A 139 0.22 -4.63 -2.99
N GLY A 140 -0.59 -4.21 -3.96
CA GLY A 140 -0.12 -3.41 -5.11
C GLY A 140 1.03 -4.04 -5.92
N GLY A 141 1.09 -5.39 -5.98
CA GLY A 141 2.17 -6.12 -6.63
C GLY A 141 3.49 -6.17 -5.85
N MET A 142 3.50 -5.74 -4.59
CA MET A 142 4.69 -5.69 -3.74
C MET A 142 4.51 -6.51 -2.46
N LYS A 143 5.61 -7.11 -1.97
CA LYS A 143 5.73 -7.66 -0.63
C LYS A 143 5.84 -6.52 0.39
N ILE A 144 5.07 -6.60 1.47
CA ILE A 144 5.06 -5.59 2.53
C ILE A 144 5.82 -6.11 3.76
N GLU A 145 6.76 -5.31 4.23
CA GLU A 145 7.54 -5.57 5.45
C GLU A 145 7.07 -4.62 6.55
N TRP A 146 6.35 -5.17 7.53
CA TRP A 146 5.71 -4.33 8.54
C TRP A 146 6.65 -3.94 9.66
N VAL A 147 6.74 -2.62 9.92
CA VAL A 147 7.52 -2.01 11.02
C VAL A 147 6.65 -1.34 12.08
#